data_AF-A0A7C9AHF8-F1
#
_entry.id   AF-A0A7C9AHF8-F1
#
_cell.length_a   1.000
_cell.length_b   1.000
_cell.length_c   1.000
_cell.angle_alpha   90.00
_cell.angle_beta   90.00
_cell.angle_gamma   90.00
#
_symmetry.space_group_name_H-M   'P 1'
#
loop_
_entity.id
_entity.type
_entity.pdbx_description
1 polymer ?
#
loop_
_entity_poly.entity_id
_entity_poly.type
_entity_poly.pdbx_seq_one_letter_code
_entity_poly.pdbx_strand_id
1 'polypeptide(L)'
;TDLLIEGLEVECFPVAGEGLPTSLTSLRIREFGKLRKLDGQALLRLKYLRELVIRRCPELERLPEEGLPPSLAELIIEECPKLGKKCKPHKGKYWSKIHHIPHIEVDYPGEF
;
A
#
# COMPACT_ATOMS: atom_id res chain seq x y z
N THR A 1 9.33 13.58 6.09
CA THR A 1 10.23 13.20 4.99
C THR A 1 9.47 12.25 4.12
N ASP A 2 9.24 12.60 2.86
CA ASP A 2 8.46 11.81 1.92
C ASP A 2 9.42 10.94 1.10
N LEU A 3 9.09 9.67 0.91
CA LEU A 3 9.85 8.77 0.04
C LEU A 3 8.97 8.33 -1.13
N LEU A 4 9.41 8.70 -2.33
CA LEU A 4 8.83 8.27 -3.60
C LEU A 4 9.74 7.20 -4.20
N ILE A 5 9.15 6.07 -4.58
CA ILE A 5 9.87 4.99 -5.26
C ILE A 5 9.12 4.68 -6.55
N GLU A 6 9.85 4.67 -7.65
CA GLU A 6 9.33 4.47 -9.01
C GLU A 6 10.13 3.38 -9.73
N GLY A 7 9.47 2.57 -10.54
CA GLY A 7 10.11 1.84 -11.64
C GLY A 7 11.05 0.68 -11.28
N LEU A 8 10.94 0.04 -10.12
CA LEU A 8 11.77 -1.13 -9.79
C LEU A 8 11.16 -2.45 -10.31
N GLU A 9 11.98 -3.32 -10.89
CA GLU A 9 11.59 -4.70 -11.27
C GLU A 9 11.53 -5.66 -10.07
N VAL A 10 10.99 -5.22 -8.93
CA VAL A 10 10.89 -6.05 -7.73
C VAL A 10 9.50 -6.67 -7.60
N GLU A 11 9.47 -7.94 -7.17
CA GLU A 11 8.21 -8.63 -6.87
C GLU A 11 7.72 -8.38 -5.42
N CYS A 12 8.60 -7.89 -4.54
CA CYS A 12 8.34 -7.61 -3.12
C CYS A 12 8.99 -6.30 -2.67
N PHE A 13 8.27 -5.50 -1.87
CA PHE A 13 8.78 -4.23 -1.35
C PHE A 13 8.33 -3.93 0.09
N PRO A 14 9.18 -3.32 0.94
CA PRO A 14 10.63 -3.10 0.76
C PRO A 14 11.44 -4.40 0.81
N VAL A 15 12.64 -4.39 0.22
CA VAL A 15 13.53 -5.56 0.19
C VAL A 15 14.20 -5.74 1.55
N ALA A 16 14.26 -6.98 2.05
CA ALA A 16 14.91 -7.29 3.32
C ALA A 16 16.39 -6.85 3.30
N GLY A 17 16.78 -5.98 4.23
CA GLY A 17 18.13 -5.41 4.32
C GLY A 17 18.24 -3.95 3.83
N GLU A 18 17.31 -3.49 3.01
CA GLU A 18 17.16 -2.08 2.63
C GLU A 18 16.08 -1.46 3.51
N GLY A 19 16.48 -1.02 4.70
CA GLY A 19 15.56 -0.46 5.68
C GLY A 19 15.02 0.90 5.24
N LEU A 20 13.69 1.00 5.11
CA LEU A 20 13.03 2.30 5.05
C LEU A 20 13.33 3.12 6.31
N PRO A 21 13.51 4.45 6.21
CA PRO A 21 13.68 5.31 7.37
C PRO A 21 12.54 5.12 8.36
N THR A 22 12.82 4.81 9.62
CA THR A 22 11.76 4.57 10.62
C THR A 22 10.98 5.84 10.97
N SER A 23 11.55 7.03 10.67
CA SER A 23 10.92 8.34 10.82
C SER A 23 9.99 8.74 9.67
N LEU A 24 9.74 7.84 8.70
CA LEU A 24 8.87 8.14 7.57
C LEU A 24 7.45 8.46 8.02
N THR A 25 6.88 9.52 7.45
CA THR A 25 5.49 9.92 7.67
C THR A 25 4.62 9.68 6.44
N SER A 26 5.22 9.62 5.26
CA SER A 26 4.54 9.36 3.99
C SER A 26 5.34 8.41 3.12
N LEU A 27 4.71 7.34 2.65
CA LEU A 27 5.28 6.36 1.73
C LEU A 27 4.45 6.32 0.45
N ARG A 28 5.11 6.55 -0.69
CA ARG A 28 4.47 6.52 -2.01
C ARG A 28 5.12 5.46 -2.89
N ILE A 29 4.34 4.44 -3.23
CA ILE A 29 4.73 3.32 -4.10
C ILE A 29 4.05 3.55 -5.46
N ARG A 30 4.82 3.86 -6.49
CA ARG A 30 4.26 4.21 -7.81
C ARG A 30 4.92 3.44 -8.94
N GLU A 31 4.13 3.05 -9.94
CA GLU A 31 4.63 2.51 -11.22
C GLU A 31 5.46 1.23 -11.12
N PHE A 32 5.13 0.35 -10.15
CA PHE A 32 5.74 -0.97 -10.07
C PHE A 32 4.95 -1.99 -10.90
N GLY A 33 5.41 -2.23 -12.12
CA GLY A 33 4.78 -3.19 -13.03
C GLY A 33 4.81 -4.65 -12.57
N LYS A 34 5.78 -5.04 -11.73
CA LYS A 34 5.97 -6.43 -11.28
C LYS A 34 5.74 -6.65 -9.78
N LEU A 35 5.42 -5.62 -9.01
CA LEU A 35 5.24 -5.73 -7.56
C LEU A 35 4.00 -6.54 -7.21
N ARG A 36 4.19 -7.67 -6.53
CA ARG A 36 3.12 -8.63 -6.20
C ARG A 36 2.70 -8.58 -4.73
N LYS A 37 3.62 -8.20 -3.85
CA LYS A 37 3.41 -8.19 -2.40
C LYS A 37 4.19 -7.06 -1.73
N LEU A 38 3.66 -6.60 -0.60
CA LEU A 38 4.36 -5.72 0.32
C LEU A 38 4.90 -6.53 1.50
N ASP A 39 6.10 -6.21 1.96
CA ASP A 39 6.66 -6.76 3.20
C ASP A 39 5.97 -6.09 4.40
N GLY A 40 5.03 -6.81 5.01
CA GLY A 40 4.28 -6.34 6.17
C GLY A 40 5.13 -6.11 7.40
N GLN A 41 6.15 -6.95 7.62
CA GLN A 41 7.06 -6.78 8.74
C GLN A 41 7.85 -5.48 8.60
N ALA A 42 8.23 -5.12 7.38
CA ALA A 42 8.90 -3.86 7.13
C ALA A 42 7.98 -2.65 7.26
N LEU A 43 6.76 -2.72 6.76
CA LEU A 43 5.78 -1.65 6.94
C LEU A 43 5.47 -1.41 8.42
N LEU A 44 5.24 -2.46 9.21
CA LEU A 44 4.95 -2.36 10.65
C LEU A 44 6.07 -1.68 11.46
N ARG A 45 7.31 -1.65 10.97
CA ARG A 45 8.41 -0.89 11.60
C ARG A 45 8.26 0.62 11.43
N LEU A 46 7.46 1.10 10.48
CA LEU A 46 7.21 2.51 10.20
C LEU A 46 6.19 3.09 11.19
N LYS A 47 6.59 3.20 12.45
CA LYS A 47 5.71 3.61 13.56
C LYS A 47 5.10 5.01 13.39
N TYR A 48 5.68 5.85 12.54
CA TYR A 48 5.22 7.22 12.30
C TYR A 48 4.51 7.40 10.95
N LEU A 49 4.31 6.32 10.18
CA LEU A 49 3.69 6.41 8.88
C LEU A 49 2.23 6.86 9.01
N ARG A 50 1.90 7.99 8.38
CA ARG A 50 0.57 8.58 8.34
C ARG A 50 -0.11 8.39 7.00
N GLU A 51 0.66 8.44 5.91
CA GLU A 51 0.15 8.34 4.54
C GLU A 51 0.81 7.16 3.82
N LEU A 52 -0.02 6.32 3.19
CA LEU A 52 0.41 5.26 2.28
C LEU A 52 -0.34 5.42 0.95
N VAL A 53 0.41 5.74 -0.10
CA VAL A 53 -0.12 5.83 -1.47
C VAL A 53 0.45 4.68 -2.29
N ILE A 54 -0.43 3.91 -2.92
CA ILE A 54 -0.09 2.85 -3.87
C ILE A 54 -0.73 3.21 -5.20
N ARG A 55 0.08 3.48 -6.21
CA ARG A 55 -0.40 3.91 -7.53
C ARG A 55 0.21 3.10 -8.66
N ARG A 56 -0.57 2.76 -9.69
CA ARG A 56 -0.07 2.11 -10.93
C ARG A 56 0.77 0.85 -10.65
N CYS A 57 0.32 0.03 -9.71
CA CYS A 57 0.92 -1.27 -9.39
C CYS A 57 -0.04 -2.40 -9.81
N PRO A 58 -0.07 -2.78 -11.10
CA PRO A 58 -1.11 -3.67 -11.65
C PRO A 58 -1.03 -5.10 -11.13
N GLU A 59 0.17 -5.57 -10.79
CA GLU A 59 0.42 -6.93 -10.30
C GLU A 59 0.24 -7.09 -8.79
N LEU A 60 0.02 -6.00 -8.05
CA LEU A 60 -0.11 -6.05 -6.60
C LEU A 60 -1.45 -6.65 -6.21
N GLU A 61 -1.41 -7.82 -5.58
CA GLU A 61 -2.61 -8.61 -5.36
C GLU A 61 -3.16 -8.56 -3.94
N ARG A 62 -2.33 -8.20 -2.98
CA ARG A 62 -2.62 -8.42 -1.56
C ARG A 62 -1.97 -7.37 -0.68
N LEU A 63 -2.73 -6.90 0.30
CA LEU A 63 -2.16 -6.25 1.47
C LEU A 63 -1.34 -7.27 2.28
N PRO A 64 -0.38 -6.81 3.10
CA PRO A 64 0.35 -7.70 3.99
C PRO A 64 -0.60 -8.47 4.93
N GLU A 65 -0.23 -9.71 5.25
CA GLU A 65 -1.02 -10.54 6.16
C GLU A 65 -0.89 -10.03 7.60
N GLU A 66 0.31 -9.55 7.93
CA GLU A 66 0.73 -8.95 9.20
C GLU A 66 -0.04 -7.66 9.54
N GLY A 67 -0.58 -6.98 8.52
CA GLY A 67 -1.32 -5.73 8.68
C GLY A 67 -0.57 -4.49 8.18
N LEU A 68 -1.19 -3.34 8.40
CA LEU A 68 -0.64 -2.02 8.10
C LEU A 68 -0.23 -1.31 9.40
N PRO A 69 0.62 -0.27 9.33
CA PRO A 69 1.04 0.47 10.51
C PRO A 69 -0.17 1.05 11.26
N PRO A 70 -0.23 0.96 12.60
CA PRO A 70 -1.37 1.45 13.38
C PRO A 70 -1.47 2.98 13.40
N SER A 71 -0.41 3.69 13.01
CA SER A 71 -0.37 5.15 12.91
C SER A 71 -0.96 5.69 11.60
N LEU A 72 -1.28 4.80 10.66
CA LEU A 72 -1.73 5.15 9.33
C LEU A 72 -3.08 5.88 9.40
N ALA A 73 -3.09 7.10 8.87
CA ALA A 73 -4.25 7.97 8.84
C ALA A 73 -4.92 7.98 7.47
N GLU A 74 -4.14 7.70 6.42
CA GLU A 74 -4.55 7.80 5.03
C GLU A 74 -4.00 6.63 4.19
N LEU A 75 -4.91 6.00 3.44
CA LEU A 75 -4.60 4.97 2.47
C LEU A 75 -5.22 5.33 1.12
N ILE A 76 -4.37 5.49 0.10
CA ILE A 76 -4.79 5.78 -1.28
C ILE A 76 -4.32 4.63 -2.18
N ILE A 77 -5.24 4.02 -2.92
CA ILE A 77 -4.99 2.96 -3.88
C ILE A 77 -5.54 3.39 -5.24
N GLU A 78 -4.65 3.71 -6.18
CA GLU A 78 -4.98 4.21 -7.52
C GLU A 78 -4.36 3.32 -8.62
N GLU A 79 -5.08 3.11 -9.71
CA GLU A 79 -4.64 2.39 -10.90
C GLU A 79 -4.07 0.99 -10.54
N CYS A 80 -4.65 0.35 -9.52
CA CYS A 80 -4.21 -0.92 -8.93
C CYS A 80 -5.32 -1.98 -9.03
N PRO A 81 -5.66 -2.48 -10.23
CA PRO A 81 -6.87 -3.26 -10.49
C PRO A 81 -7.02 -4.52 -9.63
N LYS A 82 -5.92 -5.24 -9.35
CA LYS A 82 -5.95 -6.47 -8.54
C LYS A 82 -6.18 -6.18 -7.06
N LEU A 83 -5.48 -5.19 -6.50
CA LEU A 83 -5.60 -4.79 -5.09
C LEU A 83 -6.90 -4.01 -4.83
N GLY A 84 -7.21 -3.00 -5.65
CA GLY A 84 -8.36 -2.10 -5.47
C GLY A 84 -9.68 -2.87 -5.41
N LYS A 85 -9.89 -3.87 -6.27
CA LYS A 85 -11.06 -4.78 -6.20
C LYS A 85 -11.22 -5.46 -4.85
N LYS A 86 -10.11 -5.80 -4.19
CA LYS A 86 -10.09 -6.48 -2.88
C LYS A 86 -10.20 -5.51 -1.71
N CYS A 87 -9.97 -4.21 -1.92
CA CYS A 87 -10.06 -3.14 -0.91
C CYS A 87 -11.37 -2.32 -1.00
N LYS A 88 -12.30 -2.68 -1.90
CA LYS A 88 -13.60 -2.00 -2.04
C LYS A 88 -14.31 -1.80 -0.68
N PRO A 89 -14.83 -0.60 -0.37
CA PRO A 89 -15.67 -0.35 0.80
C PRO A 89 -16.81 -1.36 0.91
N HIS A 90 -16.96 -1.95 2.09
CA HIS A 90 -18.00 -2.91 2.46
C HIS A 90 -18.08 -4.22 1.65
N LYS A 91 -17.38 -4.35 0.52
CA LYS A 91 -17.44 -5.51 -0.38
C LYS A 91 -16.09 -6.22 -0.54
N GLY A 92 -15.00 -5.50 -0.37
CA GLY A 92 -13.64 -6.02 -0.55
C GLY A 92 -13.23 -6.91 0.61
N LYS A 93 -12.59 -8.04 0.31
CA LYS A 93 -12.07 -8.98 1.32
C LYS A 93 -11.07 -8.36 2.31
N TYR A 94 -10.42 -7.25 1.93
CA TYR A 94 -9.48 -6.53 2.78
C TYR A 94 -10.12 -5.35 3.52
N TRP A 95 -11.39 -5.03 3.26
CA TRP A 95 -12.07 -3.94 3.93
C TRP A 95 -12.05 -4.10 5.46
N SER A 96 -12.25 -5.33 5.96
CA SER A 96 -12.13 -5.67 7.38
C SER A 96 -10.79 -5.29 8.01
N LYS A 97 -9.72 -5.25 7.20
CA LYS A 97 -8.37 -4.88 7.64
C LYS A 97 -8.09 -3.39 7.58
N ILE A 98 -8.81 -2.63 6.75
CA ILE A 98 -8.47 -1.21 6.48
C ILE A 98 -9.55 -0.23 6.95
N HIS A 99 -10.78 -0.66 7.24
CA HIS A 99 -11.89 0.23 7.57
C HIS A 99 -11.67 1.14 8.79
N HIS A 100 -10.68 0.83 9.63
CA HIS A 100 -10.35 1.61 10.82
C HIS A 100 -9.48 2.83 10.48
N ILE A 101 -8.94 2.90 9.26
CA ILE A 101 -8.15 4.01 8.77
C ILE A 101 -9.10 5.20 8.50
N PRO A 102 -8.81 6.40 9.02
CA PRO A 102 -9.67 7.57 8.89
C PRO A 102 -10.00 7.98 7.44
N HIS A 103 -9.01 7.96 6.56
CA HIS A 103 -9.17 8.35 5.16
C HIS A 103 -8.75 7.20 4.23
N ILE A 104 -9.68 6.74 3.40
CA ILE A 104 -9.44 5.64 2.45
C ILE A 104 -9.99 6.03 1.10
N GLU A 105 -9.11 6.07 0.11
CA GLU A 105 -9.45 6.27 -1.30
C GLU A 105 -9.01 5.05 -2.10
N VAL A 106 -9.94 4.45 -2.83
CA VAL A 106 -9.67 3.31 -3.70
C VAL A 106 -10.33 3.58 -5.04
N ASP A 107 -9.53 3.74 -6.08
CA ASP A 107 -10.06 3.91 -7.43
C ASP A 107 -10.56 2.58 -8.00
N TYR A 108 -11.50 2.70 -8.94
CA TYR A 108 -12.08 1.56 -9.65
C TYR A 108 -11.90 1.78 -11.14
N PRO A 109 -10.99 1.05 -11.80
CA PRO A 109 -11.01 1.01 -13.25
C PRO A 109 -12.30 0.28 -13.69
N GLY A 110 -13.30 1.03 -14.17
CA GLY A 110 -14.45 0.50 -14.92
C GLY A 110 -15.87 0.77 -14.41
N GLU A 111 -16.18 1.93 -13.83
CA GLU A 111 -17.57 2.41 -13.73
C GLU A 111 -17.80 3.64 -14.62
N PHE A 112 -17.64 3.46 -15.94
CA PHE A 112 -18.27 4.25 -17.00
C PHE A 112 -18.60 3.34 -18.17
#